data_AF-A0A7V7BG44-F1
#
_entry.id   AF-A0A7V7BG44-F1
#
_cell.length_a   1.000
_cell.length_b   1.000
_cell.length_c   1.000
_cell.angle_alpha   90.00
_cell.angle_beta   90.00
_cell.angle_gamma   90.00
#
_symmetry.space_group_name_H-M   'P 1'
#
loop_
_entity.id
_entity.type
_entity.pdbx_description
1 polymer ?
#
loop_
_entity_poly.entity_id
_entity_poly.type
_entity_poly.pdbx_seq_one_letter_code
_entity_poly.pdbx_strand_id
1 'polypeptide(L)'
;MDKWHAVGFVVCGGAVLFGVLAALVVYASNGRLSDAIASVLPFLSIPAAGLVFLWLTQETPREYPMAWQRAAVYALAGGAVVFGLVTACMLYFMEGIRLEAVFGTMMMFVLPGLCVGAFLFLTEKDRRKPWAVEEERIWAEYYRKKYGEPAQQEQRGLLSGALWIFTAAVFVVLGFTIGFKYAWVVFLFALAGELLIEYWVRIKA
;
A
#
# COMPACT_ATOMS: atom_id res chain seq x y z
N MET A 1 3.18 -19.22 14.15
CA MET A 1 1.86 -18.58 13.98
C MET A 1 0.89 -19.29 14.90
N ASP A 2 0.17 -18.54 15.74
CA ASP A 2 -0.85 -19.13 16.62
C ASP A 2 -2.04 -19.64 15.80
N LYS A 3 -2.73 -20.67 16.30
CA LYS A 3 -3.85 -21.32 15.63
C LYS A 3 -5.01 -20.34 15.39
N TRP A 4 -5.23 -19.42 16.33
CA TRP A 4 -6.28 -18.40 16.21
C TRP A 4 -6.01 -17.39 15.10
N HIS A 5 -4.78 -16.91 14.96
CA HIS A 5 -4.39 -16.07 13.82
C HIS A 5 -4.53 -16.80 12.50
N ALA A 6 -4.13 -18.08 12.44
CA ALA A 6 -4.27 -18.90 11.25
C ALA A 6 -5.73 -19.00 10.79
N VAL A 7 -6.64 -19.30 11.72
CA VAL A 7 -8.08 -19.35 11.45
C VAL A 7 -8.59 -17.98 10.98
N GLY A 8 -8.17 -16.89 11.65
CA GLY A 8 -8.52 -15.54 11.24
C GLY A 8 -8.10 -15.22 9.80
N PHE A 9 -6.87 -15.54 9.41
CA PHE A 9 -6.38 -15.32 8.05
C PHE A 9 -7.16 -16.13 7.02
N VAL A 10 -7.46 -17.39 7.33
CA VAL A 10 -8.24 -18.26 6.44
C VAL A 10 -9.67 -17.73 6.28
N VAL A 11 -10.32 -17.29 7.36
CA VAL A 11 -11.68 -16.75 7.30
C VAL A 11 -11.71 -15.43 6.52
N CYS A 12 -10.81 -14.49 6.82
CA CYS A 12 -10.76 -13.22 6.09
C CYS A 12 -10.36 -13.42 4.62
N GLY A 13 -9.33 -14.23 4.34
CA GLY A 13 -8.92 -14.55 2.97
C GLY A 13 -10.01 -15.28 2.19
N GLY A 14 -10.70 -16.23 2.83
CA GLY A 14 -11.85 -16.94 2.26
C GLY A 14 -13.02 -16.01 1.96
N ALA A 15 -13.31 -15.05 2.85
CA ALA A 15 -14.34 -14.05 2.62
C ALA A 15 -13.99 -13.14 1.42
N VAL A 16 -12.74 -12.72 1.27
CA VAL A 16 -12.29 -11.95 0.08
C VAL A 16 -12.47 -12.76 -1.19
N LEU A 17 -12.02 -14.02 -1.20
CA LEU A 17 -12.17 -14.92 -2.35
C LEU A 17 -13.64 -15.14 -2.71
N PHE A 18 -14.49 -15.36 -1.71
CA PHE A 18 -15.93 -15.48 -1.89
C PHE A 18 -16.53 -14.21 -2.50
N GLY A 19 -16.14 -13.03 -2.00
CA GLY A 19 -16.57 -11.75 -2.55
C GLY A 19 -16.20 -11.54 -4.01
N VAL A 20 -14.98 -11.91 -4.40
CA VAL A 20 -14.53 -11.83 -5.79
C VAL A 20 -15.35 -12.76 -6.69
N LEU A 21 -15.59 -14.00 -6.26
CA LEU A 21 -16.42 -14.95 -7.01
C LEU A 21 -17.87 -14.45 -7.13
N ALA A 22 -18.44 -13.93 -6.05
CA ALA A 22 -19.78 -13.34 -6.04
C ALA A 22 -19.88 -12.17 -7.02
N ALA A 23 -18.89 -11.28 -7.04
CA ALA A 23 -18.83 -10.17 -7.99
C ALA A 23 -18.73 -10.63 -9.45
N LEU A 24 -17.96 -11.68 -9.73
CA LEU A 24 -17.92 -12.27 -11.07
C LEU A 24 -19.27 -12.85 -11.49
N VAL A 25 -20.00 -13.50 -10.59
CA VAL A 25 -21.35 -14.00 -10.86
C VAL A 25 -22.33 -12.85 -11.12
N VAL A 26 -22.29 -11.80 -10.31
CA VAL A 26 -23.13 -10.60 -10.50
C VAL A 26 -22.82 -9.93 -11.84
N TYR A 27 -21.53 -9.79 -12.18
CA TYR A 27 -21.12 -9.25 -13.47
C TYR A 27 -21.61 -10.11 -14.64
N ALA A 28 -21.43 -11.43 -14.56
CA ALA A 28 -21.89 -12.36 -15.59
C ALA A 28 -23.43 -12.36 -15.74
N SER A 29 -24.17 -12.07 -14.68
CA SER A 29 -25.64 -12.05 -14.68
C SER A 29 -26.22 -10.75 -15.23
N ASN A 30 -25.66 -9.60 -14.83
CA ASN A 30 -26.25 -8.28 -15.10
C ASN A 30 -25.50 -7.49 -16.18
N GLY A 31 -24.25 -7.86 -16.50
CA GLY A 31 -23.36 -7.12 -17.42
C GLY A 31 -22.88 -5.77 -16.89
N ARG A 32 -23.34 -5.33 -15.71
CA ARG A 32 -23.05 -4.02 -15.11
C ARG A 32 -21.90 -4.13 -14.12
N LEU A 33 -20.81 -3.41 -14.40
CA LEU A 33 -19.62 -3.42 -13.56
C LEU A 33 -19.86 -2.75 -12.19
N SER A 34 -20.72 -1.72 -12.13
CA SER A 34 -21.11 -1.06 -10.87
C SER A 34 -21.67 -2.04 -9.84
N ASP A 35 -22.55 -2.94 -10.29
CA ASP A 35 -23.28 -3.87 -9.42
C ASP A 35 -22.33 -4.96 -8.92
N ALA A 36 -21.40 -5.40 -9.77
CA ALA A 36 -20.34 -6.32 -9.40
C ALA A 36 -19.41 -5.72 -8.32
N ILE A 37 -18.97 -4.47 -8.50
CA ILE A 37 -18.13 -3.76 -7.52
C ILE A 37 -18.91 -3.53 -6.21
N ALA A 38 -20.20 -3.20 -6.28
CA ALA A 38 -21.03 -3.04 -5.10
C ALA A 38 -21.11 -4.35 -4.29
N SER A 39 -21.23 -5.49 -4.98
CA SER A 39 -21.35 -6.80 -4.34
C SER A 39 -20.08 -7.26 -3.61
N VAL A 40 -18.89 -6.85 -4.07
CA VAL A 40 -17.62 -7.22 -3.40
C VAL A 40 -17.33 -6.38 -2.17
N LEU A 41 -17.95 -5.20 -2.05
CA LEU A 41 -17.65 -4.22 -1.02
C LEU A 41 -17.65 -4.75 0.43
N PRO A 42 -18.68 -5.47 0.93
CA PRO A 42 -18.66 -6.01 2.29
C PRO A 42 -17.61 -7.11 2.49
N PHE A 43 -17.30 -7.85 1.43
CA PHE A 43 -16.34 -8.95 1.44
C PHE A 43 -14.89 -8.51 1.22
N LEU A 44 -14.67 -7.24 0.86
CA LEU A 44 -13.33 -6.67 0.75
C LEU A 44 -13.03 -5.73 1.91
N SER A 45 -13.93 -4.80 2.25
CA SER A 45 -13.68 -3.78 3.29
C SER A 45 -13.52 -4.38 4.70
N ILE A 46 -14.45 -5.23 5.14
CA ILE A 46 -14.41 -5.84 6.49
C ILE A 46 -13.25 -6.84 6.58
N PRO A 47 -13.06 -7.77 5.62
CA PRO A 47 -11.94 -8.69 5.69
C PRO A 47 -10.58 -8.02 5.53
N ALA A 48 -10.45 -6.96 4.74
CA ALA A 48 -9.19 -6.20 4.65
C ALA A 48 -8.82 -5.57 6.00
N ALA A 49 -9.80 -4.98 6.71
CA ALA A 49 -9.58 -4.49 8.07
C ALA A 49 -9.13 -5.63 9.01
N GLY A 50 -9.80 -6.78 8.93
CA GLY A 50 -9.44 -7.98 9.71
C GLY A 50 -8.02 -8.47 9.40
N LEU A 51 -7.61 -8.51 8.13
CA LEU A 51 -6.27 -8.90 7.72
C LEU A 51 -5.21 -7.93 8.25
N VAL A 52 -5.45 -6.62 8.22
CA VAL A 52 -4.55 -5.63 8.82
C VAL A 52 -4.41 -5.85 10.32
N PHE A 53 -5.51 -6.09 11.03
CA PHE A 53 -5.49 -6.37 12.46
C PHE A 53 -4.69 -7.65 12.80
N LEU A 54 -4.96 -8.74 12.08
CA LEU A 54 -4.30 -10.02 12.28
C LEU A 54 -2.81 -9.94 11.95
N TRP A 55 -2.45 -9.22 10.88
CA TRP A 55 -1.07 -9.00 10.48
C TRP A 55 -0.27 -8.27 11.56
N LEU A 56 -0.85 -7.21 12.14
CA LEU A 56 -0.17 -6.39 13.16
C LEU A 56 -0.09 -7.07 14.53
N THR A 57 -1.07 -7.91 14.87
CA THR A 57 -1.11 -8.62 16.16
C THR A 57 -0.38 -9.96 16.13
N GLN A 58 0.02 -10.45 14.97
CA GLN A 58 0.79 -11.68 14.85
C GLN A 58 2.23 -11.45 15.30
N GLU A 59 2.73 -12.33 16.16
CA GLU A 59 4.16 -12.40 16.43
C GLU A 59 4.90 -13.02 15.23
N THR A 60 5.91 -12.32 14.74
CA THR A 60 6.79 -12.80 13.67
C THR A 60 8.14 -13.23 14.26
N PRO A 61 8.99 -13.94 13.49
CA PRO A 61 10.32 -14.29 13.96
C PRO A 61 11.09 -13.06 14.43
N ARG A 62 10.99 -11.93 13.70
CA ARG A 62 11.80 -10.72 13.94
C ARG A 62 11.11 -9.62 14.76
N GLU A 63 9.79 -9.63 14.90
CA GLU A 63 9.05 -8.53 15.54
C GLU A 63 8.11 -9.03 16.63
N TYR A 64 7.97 -8.22 17.68
CA TYR A 64 6.93 -8.39 18.69
C TYR A 64 5.55 -7.97 18.15
N PRO A 65 4.46 -8.59 18.65
CA PRO A 65 3.10 -8.22 18.24
C PRO A 65 2.76 -6.79 18.68
N MET A 66 1.97 -6.09 17.87
CA MET A 66 1.48 -4.76 18.21
C MET A 66 0.39 -4.83 19.29
N ALA A 67 0.32 -3.81 20.14
CA ALA A 67 -0.76 -3.66 21.11
C ALA A 67 -2.13 -3.60 20.41
N TRP A 68 -3.10 -4.34 20.95
CA TRP A 68 -4.41 -4.56 20.32
C TRP A 68 -5.15 -3.26 19.97
N GLN A 69 -5.10 -2.24 20.83
CA GLN A 69 -5.77 -0.95 20.61
C GLN A 69 -5.24 -0.26 19.36
N ARG A 70 -3.91 -0.23 19.21
CA ARG A 70 -3.25 0.41 18.08
C ARG A 70 -3.49 -0.35 16.78
N ALA A 71 -3.41 -1.68 16.84
CA ALA A 71 -3.72 -2.54 15.71
C ALA A 71 -5.18 -2.36 15.24
N ALA A 72 -6.13 -2.17 16.16
CA ALA A 72 -7.52 -1.90 15.83
C ALA A 72 -7.70 -0.55 15.11
N VAL A 73 -6.98 0.50 15.51
CA VAL A 73 -7.03 1.79 14.81
C VAL A 73 -6.43 1.69 13.40
N TYR A 74 -5.33 0.96 13.23
CA TYR A 74 -4.79 0.66 11.90
C TYR A 74 -5.79 -0.12 11.03
N ALA A 75 -6.46 -1.12 11.61
CA ALA A 75 -7.47 -1.90 10.92
C ALA A 75 -8.66 -1.05 10.47
N LEU A 76 -9.15 -0.16 11.35
CA LEU A 76 -10.21 0.79 11.01
C LEU A 76 -9.77 1.77 9.91
N ALA A 77 -8.55 2.31 10.01
CA ALA A 77 -8.00 3.21 9.00
C ALA A 77 -7.85 2.51 7.64
N GLY A 78 -7.26 1.30 7.61
CA GLY A 78 -7.11 0.50 6.41
C GLY A 78 -8.45 0.08 5.81
N GLY A 79 -9.39 -0.36 6.66
CA GLY A 79 -10.76 -0.70 6.27
C GLY A 79 -11.51 0.49 5.66
N ALA A 80 -11.40 1.68 6.27
CA ALA A 80 -11.99 2.91 5.75
C ALA A 80 -11.39 3.30 4.39
N VAL A 81 -10.07 3.20 4.21
CA VAL A 81 -9.42 3.45 2.92
C VAL A 81 -9.92 2.48 1.85
N VAL A 82 -9.95 1.18 2.15
CA VAL A 82 -10.46 0.17 1.20
C VAL A 82 -11.93 0.40 0.88
N PHE A 83 -12.77 0.67 1.90
CA PHE A 83 -14.18 1.00 1.71
C PHE A 83 -14.37 2.23 0.81
N GLY A 84 -13.62 3.30 1.09
CA GLY A 84 -13.65 4.53 0.30
C GLY A 84 -13.24 4.31 -1.15
N LEU A 85 -12.16 3.57 -1.39
CA LEU A 85 -11.68 3.26 -2.74
C LEU A 85 -12.68 2.40 -3.53
N VAL A 86 -13.23 1.35 -2.91
CA VAL A 86 -14.20 0.47 -3.59
C VAL A 86 -15.49 1.23 -3.89
N THR A 87 -15.96 2.06 -2.96
CA THR A 87 -17.14 2.92 -3.18
C THR A 87 -16.88 3.94 -4.29
N ALA A 88 -15.70 4.57 -4.31
CA ALA A 88 -15.31 5.50 -5.37
C ALA A 88 -15.27 4.80 -6.74
N CYS A 89 -14.72 3.59 -6.82
CA CYS A 89 -14.73 2.77 -8.03
C CYS A 89 -16.16 2.43 -8.47
N MET A 90 -17.02 1.99 -7.55
CA MET A 90 -18.43 1.70 -7.83
C MET A 90 -19.13 2.92 -8.44
N LEU A 91 -19.00 4.09 -7.80
CA LEU A 91 -19.63 5.33 -8.24
C LEU A 91 -19.10 5.80 -9.59
N TYR A 92 -17.80 5.61 -9.86
CA TYR A 92 -17.20 5.98 -11.14
C TYR A 92 -17.78 5.19 -12.32
N PHE A 93 -18.08 3.91 -12.13
CA PHE A 93 -18.69 3.06 -13.15
C PHE A 93 -20.22 3.10 -13.17
N MET A 94 -20.84 3.87 -12.27
CA MET A 94 -22.29 4.01 -12.21
C MET A 94 -22.76 5.13 -13.15
N GLU A 95 -23.70 4.80 -14.03
CA GLU A 95 -24.26 5.76 -15.00
C GLU A 95 -25.01 6.90 -14.29
N GLY A 96 -24.85 8.12 -14.80
CA GLY A 96 -25.54 9.31 -14.28
C GLY A 96 -24.92 9.95 -13.04
N ILE A 97 -23.79 9.45 -12.55
CA ILE A 97 -23.09 10.01 -11.39
C ILE A 97 -22.03 11.03 -11.81
N ARG A 98 -22.03 12.17 -11.11
CA ARG A 98 -21.02 13.23 -11.27
C ARG A 98 -19.75 12.87 -10.50
N LEU A 99 -18.59 13.29 -11.00
CA LEU A 99 -17.28 13.06 -10.36
C LEU A 99 -17.20 13.61 -8.93
N GLU A 100 -18.02 14.60 -8.57
CA GLU A 100 -18.11 15.15 -7.22
C GLU A 100 -18.48 14.09 -6.19
N ALA A 101 -19.35 13.13 -6.54
CA ALA A 101 -19.71 12.03 -5.64
C ALA A 101 -18.53 11.07 -5.43
N VAL A 102 -17.77 10.79 -6.49
CA VAL A 102 -16.55 9.98 -6.43
C VAL A 102 -15.54 10.64 -5.50
N PHE A 103 -15.23 11.92 -5.71
CA PHE A 103 -14.32 12.66 -4.84
C PHE A 103 -14.85 12.80 -3.41
N GLY A 104 -16.16 12.96 -3.22
CA GLY A 104 -16.79 13.01 -1.90
C GLY A 104 -16.49 11.76 -1.06
N THR A 105 -16.56 10.57 -1.67
CA THR A 105 -16.21 9.33 -0.97
C THR A 105 -14.73 9.24 -0.62
N MET A 106 -13.84 9.68 -1.52
CA MET A 106 -12.41 9.73 -1.24
C MET A 106 -12.08 10.73 -0.12
N MET A 107 -12.74 11.89 -0.11
CA MET A 107 -12.53 12.91 0.93
C MET A 107 -13.03 12.45 2.29
N MET A 108 -14.12 11.69 2.37
CA MET A 108 -14.69 11.26 3.64
C MET A 108 -14.00 10.04 4.24
N PHE A 109 -13.54 9.08 3.42
CA PHE A 109 -13.03 7.81 3.91
C PHE A 109 -11.52 7.61 3.66
N VAL A 110 -11.05 7.94 2.45
CA VAL A 110 -9.65 7.70 2.07
C VAL A 110 -8.73 8.71 2.75
N LEU A 111 -9.03 10.02 2.66
CA LEU A 111 -8.16 11.06 3.24
C LEU A 111 -8.01 10.89 4.77
N PRO A 112 -9.08 10.81 5.58
CA PRO A 112 -8.95 10.62 7.02
C PRO A 112 -8.25 9.31 7.38
N GLY A 113 -8.55 8.22 6.65
CA GLY A 113 -7.89 6.92 6.87
C GLY A 113 -6.38 7.00 6.61
N LEU A 114 -5.95 7.68 5.55
CA LEU A 114 -4.53 7.92 5.27
C LEU A 114 -3.87 8.81 6.32
N CYS A 115 -4.53 9.90 6.75
CA CYS A 115 -4.01 10.78 7.80
C CYS A 115 -3.80 10.02 9.12
N VAL A 116 -4.78 9.20 9.53
CA VAL A 116 -4.67 8.38 10.74
C VAL A 116 -3.57 7.32 10.57
N GLY A 117 -3.53 6.64 9.42
CA GLY A 117 -2.48 5.66 9.11
C GLY A 117 -1.08 6.26 9.16
N ALA A 118 -0.89 7.45 8.58
CA ALA A 118 0.38 8.18 8.61
C ALA A 118 0.76 8.61 10.04
N PHE A 119 -0.19 9.13 10.81
CA PHE A 119 0.04 9.49 12.22
C PHE A 119 0.47 8.28 13.05
N LEU A 120 -0.19 7.13 12.85
CA LEU A 120 0.20 5.89 13.53
C LEU A 120 1.57 5.41 13.05
N PHE A 121 1.88 5.48 11.76
CA PHE A 121 3.18 5.05 11.26
C PHE A 121 4.32 5.90 11.85
N LEU A 122 4.14 7.22 11.88
CA LEU A 122 5.14 8.16 12.42
C LEU A 122 5.35 8.04 13.93
N THR A 123 4.33 7.62 14.68
CA THR A 123 4.42 7.45 16.14
C THR A 123 4.79 6.01 16.52
N GLU A 124 5.13 5.16 15.54
CA GLU A 124 5.43 3.75 15.80
C GLU A 124 6.79 3.61 16.48
N LYS A 125 6.80 2.86 17.58
CA LYS A 125 8.04 2.50 18.26
C LYS A 125 8.57 1.22 17.62
N ASP A 126 9.89 1.11 17.54
CA ASP A 126 10.52 -0.09 17.02
C ASP A 126 10.08 -1.32 17.84
N ARG A 127 9.51 -2.31 17.14
CA ARG A 127 9.02 -3.56 17.73
C ARG A 127 9.95 -4.73 17.41
N ARG A 128 11.05 -4.50 16.71
CA ARG A 128 11.99 -5.54 16.34
C ARG A 128 12.64 -6.14 17.59
N LYS A 129 12.89 -7.44 17.55
CA LYS A 129 13.55 -8.15 18.65
C LYS A 129 15.01 -7.69 18.74
N PRO A 130 15.61 -7.63 19.95
CA PRO A 130 16.96 -7.11 20.12
C PRO A 130 18.00 -7.80 19.24
N TRP A 131 17.88 -9.11 19.06
CA TRP A 131 18.78 -9.87 18.19
C TRP A 131 18.61 -9.53 16.70
N ALA A 132 17.40 -9.16 16.26
CA ALA A 132 17.13 -8.78 14.87
C ALA A 132 17.71 -7.38 14.57
N VAL A 133 17.63 -6.48 15.55
CA VAL A 133 18.30 -5.17 15.49
C VAL A 133 19.82 -5.32 15.47
N GLU A 134 20.37 -6.20 16.30
CA GLU A 134 21.81 -6.47 16.33
C GLU A 134 22.29 -7.14 15.04
N GLU A 135 21.53 -8.10 14.51
CA GLU A 135 21.80 -8.72 13.21
C GLU A 135 21.87 -7.64 12.12
N GLU A 136 20.86 -6.78 12.00
CA GLU A 136 20.84 -5.68 11.03
C GLU A 136 22.03 -4.72 11.21
N ARG A 137 22.44 -4.45 12.46
CA ARG A 137 23.65 -3.67 12.76
C ARG A 137 24.91 -4.34 12.25
N ILE A 138 25.10 -5.64 12.51
CA ILE A 138 26.25 -6.43 12.06
C ILE A 138 26.32 -6.45 10.53
N TRP A 139 25.19 -6.66 9.86
CA TRP A 139 25.11 -6.63 8.40
C TRP A 139 25.42 -5.23 7.87
N ALA A 140 24.84 -4.17 8.45
CA ALA A 140 25.14 -2.80 8.07
C ALA A 140 26.64 -2.47 8.22
N GLU A 141 27.28 -2.94 9.29
CA GLU A 141 28.73 -2.79 9.49
C GLU A 141 29.55 -3.61 8.49
N TYR A 142 29.14 -4.82 8.16
CA TYR A 142 29.77 -5.65 7.12
C TYR A 142 29.68 -4.97 5.75
N TYR A 143 28.50 -4.48 5.37
CA TYR A 143 28.30 -3.74 4.13
C TYR A 143 29.12 -2.44 4.12
N ARG A 144 29.15 -1.70 5.23
CA ARG A 144 29.98 -0.49 5.38
C ARG A 144 31.47 -0.78 5.23
N LYS A 145 31.96 -1.92 5.72
CA LYS A 145 33.37 -2.33 5.57
C LYS A 145 33.68 -2.86 4.16
N LYS A 146 32.73 -3.55 3.52
CA LYS A 146 32.92 -4.22 2.23
C LYS A 146 32.72 -3.30 1.02
N TYR A 147 31.81 -2.33 1.12
CA TYR A 147 31.43 -1.39 0.05
C TYR A 147 31.69 0.06 0.45
N GLY A 148 32.68 0.27 1.32
CA GLY A 148 32.85 1.49 2.12
C GLY A 148 33.25 2.73 1.34
N GLU A 149 32.28 3.40 0.71
CA GLU A 149 32.28 4.85 0.51
C GLU A 149 30.90 5.43 0.88
N PRO A 150 30.71 5.99 2.09
CA PRO A 150 29.42 6.56 2.52
C PRO A 150 28.91 7.65 1.56
N ALA A 151 29.83 8.36 0.89
CA ALA A 151 29.49 9.35 -0.12
C ALA A 151 28.75 8.76 -1.33
N GLN A 152 29.08 7.54 -1.78
CA GLN A 152 28.42 6.92 -2.93
C GLN A 152 27.00 6.44 -2.60
N GLN A 153 26.79 5.91 -1.39
CA GLN A 153 25.48 5.48 -0.90
C GLN A 153 24.53 6.67 -0.71
N GLU A 154 25.03 7.76 -0.15
CA GLU A 154 24.29 9.01 0.00
C GLU A 154 23.95 9.63 -1.37
N GLN A 155 24.91 9.67 -2.31
CA GLN A 155 24.68 10.14 -3.68
C GLN A 155 23.62 9.31 -4.41
N ARG A 156 23.65 7.98 -4.27
CA ARG A 156 22.62 7.11 -4.85
C ARG A 156 21.23 7.44 -4.29
N GLY A 157 21.12 7.56 -2.96
CA GLY A 157 19.87 7.88 -2.30
C GLY A 157 19.30 9.22 -2.75
N LEU A 158 20.15 10.24 -2.84
CA LEU A 158 19.77 11.58 -3.34
C LEU A 158 19.35 11.56 -4.81
N LEU A 159 20.08 10.86 -5.68
CA LEU A 159 19.76 10.77 -7.12
C LEU A 159 18.46 10.00 -7.37
N SER A 160 18.27 8.86 -6.70
CA SER A 160 17.03 8.08 -6.79
C SER A 160 15.86 8.87 -6.24
N GLY A 161 16.01 9.47 -5.05
CA GLY A 161 14.97 10.32 -4.45
C GLY A 161 14.56 11.48 -5.36
N ALA A 162 15.54 12.19 -5.95
CA ALA A 162 15.28 13.27 -6.89
C ALA A 162 14.53 12.78 -8.15
N LEU A 163 14.92 11.62 -8.70
CA LEU A 163 14.26 11.01 -9.85
C LEU A 163 12.79 10.73 -9.55
N TRP A 164 12.47 10.14 -8.40
CA TRP A 164 11.09 9.80 -8.04
C TRP A 164 10.22 11.02 -7.74
N ILE A 165 10.78 12.06 -7.08
CA ILE A 165 10.07 13.33 -6.87
C ILE A 165 9.78 14.01 -8.22
N PHE A 166 10.76 14.06 -9.11
CA PHE A 166 10.59 14.61 -10.45
C PHE A 166 9.55 13.83 -11.25
N THR A 167 9.61 12.51 -11.20
CA THR A 167 8.66 11.60 -11.87
C THR A 167 7.23 11.85 -11.38
N ALA A 168 7.01 11.97 -10.07
CA ALA A 168 5.70 12.28 -9.51
C ALA A 168 5.18 13.65 -9.98
N ALA A 169 6.04 14.68 -10.01
CA ALA A 169 5.67 16.00 -10.50
C ALA A 169 5.27 15.97 -11.99
N VAL A 170 6.06 15.30 -12.83
CA VAL A 170 5.77 15.16 -14.27
C VAL A 170 4.50 14.33 -14.50
N PHE A 171 4.27 13.26 -13.72
CA PHE A 171 3.04 12.48 -13.79
C PHE A 171 1.80 13.34 -13.58
N VAL A 172 1.82 14.23 -12.58
CA VAL A 172 0.69 15.13 -12.29
C VAL A 172 0.48 16.12 -13.45
N VAL A 173 1.55 16.74 -13.95
CA VAL A 173 1.48 17.67 -15.08
C VAL A 173 0.94 16.99 -16.34
N LEU A 174 1.43 15.79 -16.66
CA LEU A 174 0.94 14.99 -17.79
C LEU A 174 -0.51 14.54 -17.57
N GLY A 175 -0.87 14.18 -16.34
CA GLY A 175 -2.24 13.82 -15.96
C GLY A 175 -3.25 14.92 -16.30
N PHE A 176 -2.91 16.18 -16.04
CA PHE A 176 -3.76 17.32 -16.36
C PHE A 176 -3.72 17.78 -17.82
N THR A 177 -2.61 17.55 -18.55
CA THR A 177 -2.44 18.03 -19.93
C THR A 177 -2.91 17.04 -20.99
N ILE A 178 -2.57 15.75 -20.85
CA ILE A 178 -2.87 14.70 -21.82
C ILE A 178 -3.80 13.61 -21.27
N GLY A 179 -4.13 13.67 -19.98
CA GLY A 179 -5.00 12.72 -19.30
C GLY A 179 -4.25 11.58 -18.62
N PHE A 180 -4.75 11.17 -17.45
CA PHE A 180 -4.13 10.12 -16.62
C PHE A 180 -3.99 8.75 -17.30
N LYS A 181 -4.76 8.48 -18.37
CA LYS A 181 -4.65 7.25 -19.19
C LYS A 181 -3.26 7.09 -19.82
N TYR A 182 -2.56 8.19 -20.13
CA TYR A 182 -1.25 8.16 -20.80
C TYR A 182 -0.11 8.63 -19.87
N ALA A 183 -0.43 9.30 -18.77
CA ALA A 183 0.56 9.86 -17.84
C ALA A 183 1.45 8.78 -17.18
N TRP A 184 0.95 7.54 -17.04
CA TRP A 184 1.69 6.45 -16.38
C TRP A 184 3.00 6.06 -17.11
N VAL A 185 3.14 6.41 -18.40
CA VAL A 185 4.36 6.12 -19.18
C VAL A 185 5.60 6.74 -18.55
N VAL A 186 5.46 7.84 -17.79
CA VAL A 186 6.59 8.47 -17.08
C VAL A 186 7.27 7.53 -16.08
N PHE A 187 6.53 6.58 -15.49
CA PHE A 187 7.09 5.59 -14.58
C PHE A 187 7.98 4.56 -15.27
N LEU A 188 7.75 4.26 -16.56
CA LEU A 188 8.64 3.40 -17.34
C LEU A 188 10.01 4.05 -17.54
N PHE A 189 10.02 5.35 -17.82
CA PHE A 189 11.25 6.13 -17.94
C PHE A 189 11.96 6.26 -16.58
N ALA A 190 11.21 6.45 -15.49
CA ALA A 190 11.78 6.47 -14.15
C ALA A 190 12.45 5.13 -13.79
N LEU A 191 11.82 3.99 -14.12
CA LEU A 191 12.42 2.67 -13.91
C LEU A 191 13.72 2.49 -14.72
N ALA A 192 13.73 2.91 -15.99
CA ALA A 192 14.95 2.89 -16.79
C ALA A 192 16.05 3.80 -16.20
N GLY A 193 15.67 4.98 -15.70
CA GLY A 193 16.56 5.91 -15.00
C GLY A 193 17.14 5.32 -13.72
N GLU A 194 16.32 4.65 -12.91
CA GLU A 194 16.76 3.98 -11.68
C GLU A 194 17.78 2.88 -11.97
N LEU A 195 17.56 2.07 -13.02
CA LEU A 195 18.51 1.05 -13.46
C LEU A 195 19.84 1.64 -13.94
N LEU A 196 19.79 2.79 -14.63
CA LEU A 196 21.00 3.51 -15.05
C LEU A 196 21.77 4.10 -13.87
N ILE A 197 21.06 4.66 -12.88
CA ILE A 197 21.67 5.13 -11.62
C ILE A 197 22.34 3.94 -10.91
N GLU A 198 21.66 2.79 -10.81
CA GLU A 198 22.22 1.60 -10.17
C GLU A 198 23.48 1.10 -10.89
N TYR A 199 23.44 1.02 -12.23
CA TYR A 199 24.59 0.62 -13.04
C TYR A 199 25.78 1.58 -12.85
N TRP A 200 25.54 2.89 -12.88
CA TRP A 200 26.58 3.90 -12.75
C TRP A 200 27.22 3.92 -11.36
N VAL A 201 26.41 3.77 -10.31
CA VAL A 201 26.91 3.67 -8.93
C VAL A 201 27.72 2.39 -8.74
N ARG A 202 27.33 1.26 -9.35
CA ARG A 202 28.09 0.00 -9.29
C ARG A 202 29.44 0.06 -10.01
N ILE A 203 29.60 0.87 -11.05
CA ILE A 203 30.90 1.03 -11.76
C ILE A 203 31.91 1.79 -10.90
N LYS A 204 31.44 2.70 -10.04
CA LYS A 204 32.30 3.56 -9.21
C LYS A 204 32.69 2.93 -7.87
N ALA A 205 32.01 1.86 -7.45
CA ALA A 205 32.25 1.12 -6.21
C ALA A 205 33.33 0.04 -6.39
#